data_AF-R6TVW0-F1
#
_entry.id   AF-R6TVW0-F1
#
_cell.length_a   1.000
_cell.length_b   1.000
_cell.length_c   1.000
_cell.angle_alpha   90.00
_cell.angle_beta   90.00
_cell.angle_gamma   90.00
#
_symmetry.space_group_name_H-M   'P 1'
#
loop_
_entity.id
_entity.type
_entity.pdbx_description
1 polymer ?
#
loop_
_entity_poly.entity_id
_entity_poly.type
_entity_poly.pdbx_seq_one_letter_code
_entity_poly.pdbx_strand_id
1 'polypeptide(L)'
;MILNSARPTSEDAVALAYELEAKYGVPVALVSCMELDAEDIRHILELVLHEFPVTEIRVHLPEWTDALAPDHRIRAALVGGLRGCADQVNRIGDVRNAFSTLGDTEYCKQANIREINLGNGQVDIDLSLEDGLYYTVISELTGFSVDGEEALIGLLQ
;
A
#
# COMPACT_ATOMS: atom_id res chain seq x y z
N MET A 1 3.02 18.41 -11.80
CA MET A 1 3.18 19.55 -12.75
C MET A 1 2.93 20.85 -11.99
N ILE A 2 3.55 21.99 -12.35
CA ILE A 2 3.29 23.28 -11.69
C ILE A 2 2.56 24.19 -12.67
N LEU A 3 1.39 24.72 -12.25
CA LEU A 3 0.63 25.73 -12.97
C LEU A 3 0.72 27.05 -12.20
N ASN A 4 1.50 27.98 -12.74
CA ASN A 4 1.61 29.32 -12.18
C ASN A 4 0.42 30.18 -12.63
N SER A 5 -0.30 30.78 -11.69
CA SER A 5 -1.37 31.74 -11.94
C SER A 5 -1.27 32.91 -10.99
N ALA A 6 -1.46 34.13 -11.51
CA ALA A 6 -1.61 35.33 -10.66
C ALA A 6 -2.91 35.32 -9.86
N ARG A 7 -3.87 34.42 -10.16
CA ARG A 7 -5.14 34.24 -9.47
C ARG A 7 -5.45 32.74 -9.33
N PRO A 8 -4.72 32.01 -8.47
CA PRO A 8 -4.85 30.56 -8.35
C PRO A 8 -6.24 30.11 -7.83
N THR A 9 -6.97 31.00 -7.16
CA THR A 9 -8.33 30.73 -6.66
C THR A 9 -9.45 31.05 -7.66
N SER A 10 -9.13 31.54 -8.86
CA SER A 10 -10.13 31.83 -9.88
C SER A 10 -10.68 30.55 -10.52
N GLU A 11 -11.97 30.54 -10.87
CA GLU A 11 -12.64 29.38 -11.48
C GLU A 11 -11.92 28.92 -12.77
N ASP A 12 -11.50 29.86 -13.62
CA ASP A 12 -10.77 29.55 -14.86
C ASP A 12 -9.43 28.85 -14.59
N ALA A 13 -8.70 29.26 -13.55
CA ALA A 13 -7.41 28.66 -13.20
C ALA A 13 -7.57 27.25 -12.63
N VAL A 14 -8.59 27.04 -11.80
CA VAL A 14 -8.93 25.73 -11.24
C VAL A 14 -9.41 24.78 -12.34
N ALA A 15 -10.28 25.25 -13.24
CA ALA A 15 -10.76 24.46 -14.38
C ALA A 15 -9.59 24.02 -15.29
N LEU A 16 -8.66 24.93 -15.57
CA LEU A 16 -7.46 24.60 -16.35
C LEU A 16 -6.57 23.58 -15.62
N ALA A 17 -6.41 23.69 -14.30
CA ALA A 17 -5.66 22.70 -13.53
C ALA A 17 -6.25 21.29 -13.71
N TYR A 18 -7.57 21.13 -13.54
CA TYR A 18 -8.24 19.84 -13.74
C TYR A 18 -8.13 19.32 -15.18
N GLU A 19 -8.24 20.20 -16.18
CA GLU A 19 -8.05 19.80 -17.58
C GLU A 19 -6.64 19.24 -17.81
N LEU A 20 -5.61 19.90 -17.25
CA LEU A 20 -4.22 19.47 -17.37
C LEU A 20 -3.98 18.15 -16.61
N GLU A 21 -4.54 17.98 -15.42
CA GLU A 21 -4.47 16.71 -14.68
C GLU A 21 -5.05 15.56 -15.49
N ALA A 22 -6.25 15.75 -16.05
CA ALA A 22 -6.90 14.74 -16.88
C ALA A 22 -6.13 14.44 -18.16
N LYS A 23 -5.58 15.47 -18.80
CA LYS A 23 -4.85 15.35 -20.08
C LYS A 23 -3.49 14.66 -19.92
N TYR A 24 -2.78 14.93 -18.84
CA TYR A 24 -1.40 14.45 -18.64
C TYR A 24 -1.26 13.33 -17.60
N GLY A 25 -2.31 13.02 -16.83
CA GLY A 25 -2.31 11.91 -15.87
C GLY A 25 -1.37 12.13 -14.67
N VAL A 26 -1.07 13.38 -14.36
CA VAL A 26 -0.18 13.79 -13.26
C VAL A 26 -0.85 14.93 -12.47
N PRO A 27 -0.67 15.01 -11.15
CA PRO A 27 -1.25 16.09 -10.35
C PRO A 27 -0.67 17.46 -10.73
N VAL A 28 -1.49 18.51 -10.60
CA VAL A 28 -1.12 19.90 -10.92
C VAL A 28 -1.12 20.75 -9.65
N ALA A 29 0.05 21.25 -9.28
CA ALA A 29 0.20 22.27 -8.24
C ALA A 29 -0.17 23.65 -8.82
N LEU A 30 -1.39 24.11 -8.54
CA LEU A 30 -1.86 25.45 -8.92
C LEU A 30 -1.43 26.47 -7.86
N VAL A 31 -0.46 27.32 -8.19
CA VAL A 31 0.13 28.28 -7.24
C VAL A 31 0.36 29.65 -7.88
N SER A 32 0.47 30.68 -7.05
CA SER A 32 0.97 31.99 -7.47
C SER A 32 2.45 32.07 -7.16
N CYS A 33 3.32 32.06 -8.18
CA CYS A 33 4.77 32.13 -7.93
C CYS A 33 5.22 33.45 -7.28
N MET A 34 4.39 34.49 -7.34
CA MET A 34 4.67 35.77 -6.68
C MET A 34 4.34 35.74 -5.18
N GLU A 35 3.38 34.90 -4.77
CA GLU A 35 2.92 34.77 -3.39
C GLU A 35 3.37 33.45 -2.73
N LEU A 36 4.19 32.65 -3.44
CA LEU A 36 4.74 31.38 -2.97
C LEU A 36 5.33 31.50 -1.57
N ASP A 37 4.85 30.66 -0.67
CA ASP A 37 5.39 30.53 0.67
C ASP A 37 6.07 29.16 0.92
N ALA A 38 6.54 28.95 2.14
CA ALA A 38 7.23 27.72 2.52
C ALA A 38 6.30 26.50 2.58
N GLU A 39 5.00 26.69 2.77
CA GLU A 39 3.99 25.64 2.78
C GLU A 39 3.67 25.19 1.35
N ASP A 40 3.50 26.13 0.43
CA ASP A 40 3.32 25.85 -0.99
C ASP A 40 4.49 25.06 -1.57
N ILE A 41 5.73 25.48 -1.25
CA ILE A 41 6.94 24.77 -1.70
C ILE A 41 6.96 23.35 -1.16
N ARG A 42 6.58 23.15 0.10
CA ARG A 42 6.52 21.81 0.72
C ARG A 42 5.50 20.93 0.00
N HIS A 43 4.32 21.48 -0.30
CA HIS A 43 3.28 20.75 -1.02
C HIS A 43 3.71 20.40 -2.46
N ILE A 44 4.36 21.32 -3.17
CA ILE A 44 4.92 21.05 -4.50
C ILE A 44 5.94 19.90 -4.43
N LEU A 45 6.85 19.91 -3.46
CA LEU A 45 7.84 18.86 -3.29
C LEU A 45 7.19 17.52 -2.96
N GLU A 46 6.17 17.51 -2.10
CA GLU A 46 5.39 16.31 -1.80
C GLU A 46 4.73 15.73 -3.05
N LEU A 47 4.04 16.56 -3.85
CA LEU A 47 3.45 16.13 -5.12
C LEU A 47 4.49 15.52 -6.08
N VAL A 48 5.69 16.10 -6.14
CA VAL A 48 6.79 15.56 -6.97
C VAL A 48 7.29 14.22 -6.43
N LEU A 49 7.49 14.10 -5.12
CA LEU A 49 7.99 12.88 -4.49
C LEU A 49 7.02 11.71 -4.63
N HIS A 50 5.71 11.99 -4.61
CA HIS A 50 4.68 10.98 -4.83
C HIS A 50 4.65 10.46 -6.28
N GLU A 51 5.16 11.23 -7.24
CA GLU A 51 5.24 10.86 -8.65
C GLU A 51 6.49 10.04 -8.99
N PHE A 52 7.37 9.80 -8.01
CA PHE A 52 8.57 9.00 -8.26
C PHE A 52 8.19 7.54 -8.51
N PRO A 53 8.89 6.86 -9.44
CA PRO A 53 8.61 5.48 -9.76
C PRO A 53 8.96 4.57 -8.57
N VAL A 54 8.12 3.57 -8.34
CA VAL A 54 8.44 2.50 -7.38
C VAL A 54 9.35 1.49 -8.06
N THR A 55 10.45 1.14 -7.41
CA THR A 55 11.41 0.14 -7.93
C THR A 55 11.26 -1.20 -7.26
N GLU A 56 10.85 -1.22 -5.98
CA GLU A 56 10.74 -2.44 -5.19
C GLU A 56 9.70 -2.27 -4.08
N ILE A 57 8.89 -3.30 -3.87
CA ILE A 57 7.93 -3.39 -2.77
C ILE A 57 8.27 -4.62 -1.95
N ARG A 58 8.65 -4.41 -0.70
CA ARG A 58 8.92 -5.48 0.28
C ARG A 58 7.72 -5.64 1.18
N VAL A 59 7.23 -6.87 1.24
CA VAL A 59 6.05 -7.22 2.04
C VAL A 59 6.48 -8.21 3.11
N HIS A 60 6.25 -7.84 4.36
CA HIS A 60 6.51 -8.68 5.52
C HIS A 60 5.23 -9.42 5.89
N LEU A 61 5.31 -10.75 5.82
CA LEU A 61 4.27 -11.67 6.23
C LEU A 61 4.63 -12.27 7.60
N PRO A 62 3.64 -12.79 8.36
CA PRO A 62 3.93 -13.57 9.55
C PRO A 62 4.80 -14.79 9.23
N GLU A 63 5.84 -15.06 10.03
CA GLU A 63 6.86 -16.09 9.75
C GLU A 63 6.30 -17.49 9.51
N TRP A 64 5.19 -17.84 10.18
CA TRP A 64 4.55 -19.15 10.02
C TRP A 64 4.02 -19.38 8.60
N THR A 65 3.76 -18.32 7.83
CA THR A 65 3.30 -18.43 6.45
C THR A 65 4.37 -18.99 5.51
N ASP A 66 5.65 -18.80 5.83
CA ASP A 66 6.77 -19.35 5.06
C ASP A 66 6.91 -20.87 5.24
N ALA A 67 6.41 -21.41 6.36
CA ALA A 67 6.36 -22.84 6.61
C ALA A 67 5.27 -23.54 5.77
N LEU A 68 4.32 -22.80 5.19
CA LEU A 68 3.31 -23.36 4.31
C LEU A 68 3.89 -23.77 2.96
N ALA A 69 3.42 -24.90 2.44
CA ALA A 69 3.75 -25.32 1.08
C ALA A 69 3.33 -24.24 0.06
N PRO A 70 4.07 -24.04 -1.06
CA PRO A 70 3.77 -23.00 -2.06
C PRO A 70 2.35 -23.08 -2.65
N ASP A 71 1.80 -24.29 -2.72
CA ASP A 71 0.48 -24.65 -3.22
C ASP A 71 -0.61 -24.59 -2.15
N HIS A 72 -0.26 -24.29 -0.89
CA HIS A 72 -1.24 -24.12 0.18
C HIS A 72 -2.19 -22.97 -0.14
N ARG A 73 -3.50 -23.17 0.04
CA ARG A 73 -4.56 -22.22 -0.33
C ARG A 73 -4.30 -20.78 0.17
N ILE A 74 -3.89 -20.65 1.44
CA ILE A 74 -3.62 -19.35 2.08
C ILE A 74 -2.43 -18.69 1.41
N ARG A 75 -1.31 -19.39 1.25
CA ARG A 75 -0.10 -18.84 0.64
C ARG A 75 -0.34 -18.44 -0.81
N ALA A 76 -1.04 -19.27 -1.58
CA ALA A 76 -1.39 -18.97 -2.96
C ALA A 76 -2.29 -17.73 -3.08
N ALA A 77 -3.31 -17.60 -2.22
CA ALA A 77 -4.20 -16.44 -2.18
C ALA A 77 -3.47 -15.15 -1.78
N LEU A 78 -2.59 -15.21 -0.76
CA LEU A 78 -1.78 -14.07 -0.34
C LEU A 78 -0.87 -13.59 -1.47
N VAL A 79 -0.10 -14.50 -2.09
CA VAL A 79 0.80 -14.14 -3.20
C VAL A 79 0.01 -13.60 -4.39
N GLY A 80 -1.17 -14.17 -4.68
CA GLY A 80 -2.05 -13.69 -5.73
C GLY A 80 -2.56 -12.26 -5.48
N GLY A 81 -3.04 -11.98 -4.27
CA GLY A 81 -3.47 -10.65 -3.85
C GLY A 81 -2.34 -9.63 -3.91
N LEU A 82 -1.16 -9.98 -3.39
CA LEU A 82 0.03 -9.12 -3.41
C LEU A 82 0.47 -8.77 -4.83
N ARG A 83 0.45 -9.74 -5.75
CA ARG A 83 0.74 -9.48 -7.16
C ARG A 83 -0.28 -8.54 -7.80
N GLY A 84 -1.57 -8.76 -7.54
CA GLY A 84 -2.63 -7.87 -8.04
C GLY A 84 -2.48 -6.43 -7.56
N CYS A 85 -2.08 -6.22 -6.30
CA CYS A 85 -1.76 -4.90 -5.77
C CYS A 85 -0.50 -4.32 -6.44
N ALA A 86 0.56 -5.12 -6.56
CA ALA A 86 1.81 -4.68 -7.18
C ALA A 86 1.62 -4.23 -8.64
N ASP A 87 0.75 -4.90 -9.40
CA ASP A 87 0.43 -4.54 -10.79
C ASP A 87 -0.26 -3.16 -10.93
N GLN A 88 -0.87 -2.66 -9.85
CA GLN A 88 -1.51 -1.33 -9.83
C GLN A 88 -0.56 -0.21 -9.38
N VAL A 89 0.64 -0.55 -8.91
CA VAL A 89 1.60 0.43 -8.38
C VAL A 89 2.62 0.79 -9.45
N ASN A 90 2.61 2.06 -9.88
CA ASN A 90 3.65 2.60 -10.75
C ASN A 90 4.46 3.68 -10.03
N ARG A 91 3.79 4.48 -9.19
CA ARG A 91 4.34 5.61 -8.47
C ARG A 91 4.15 5.46 -6.97
N ILE A 92 4.96 6.15 -6.17
CA ILE A 92 4.89 6.09 -4.71
C ILE A 92 3.48 6.47 -4.19
N GLY A 93 2.81 7.42 -4.84
CA GLY A 93 1.44 7.80 -4.52
C GLY A 93 0.40 6.67 -4.69
N ASP A 94 0.66 5.70 -5.58
CA ASP A 94 -0.26 4.61 -5.88
C ASP A 94 -0.29 3.56 -4.77
N VAL A 95 0.84 3.39 -4.06
CA VAL A 95 1.06 2.35 -3.04
C VAL A 95 -0.05 2.31 -2.00
N ARG A 96 -0.42 3.46 -1.45
CA ARG A 96 -1.41 3.56 -0.38
C ARG A 96 -2.77 3.04 -0.83
N ASN A 97 -3.19 3.39 -2.03
CA ASN A 97 -4.48 2.98 -2.57
C ASN A 97 -4.45 1.51 -2.97
N ALA A 98 -3.40 1.07 -3.66
CA ALA A 98 -3.26 -0.30 -4.12
C ALA A 98 -3.23 -1.33 -2.98
N PHE A 99 -2.58 -1.01 -1.85
CA PHE A 99 -2.50 -1.93 -0.71
C PHE A 99 -3.68 -1.80 0.26
N SER A 100 -4.46 -0.71 0.20
CA SER A 100 -5.68 -0.60 1.01
C SER A 100 -6.73 -1.66 0.67
N THR A 101 -6.84 -2.06 -0.61
CA THR A 101 -7.79 -3.07 -1.08
C THR A 101 -7.39 -4.50 -0.68
N LEU A 102 -6.13 -4.69 -0.24
CA LEU A 102 -5.65 -6.01 0.17
C LEU A 102 -6.30 -6.48 1.48
N GLY A 103 -6.69 -5.53 2.36
CA GLY A 103 -7.42 -5.81 3.60
C GLY A 103 -8.86 -6.30 3.40
N ASP A 104 -9.38 -6.29 2.17
CA ASP A 104 -10.72 -6.80 1.86
C ASP A 104 -10.72 -8.31 1.50
N THR A 105 -9.55 -8.97 1.58
CA THR A 105 -9.43 -10.41 1.27
C THR A 105 -9.69 -11.26 2.51
N GLU A 106 -10.24 -12.48 2.32
CA GLU A 106 -10.63 -13.38 3.43
C GLU A 106 -9.49 -13.79 4.38
N TYR A 107 -8.23 -13.53 4.00
CA TYR A 107 -7.06 -13.90 4.78
C TYR A 107 -6.28 -12.72 5.34
N CYS A 108 -6.51 -11.50 4.85
CA CYS A 108 -5.74 -10.32 5.24
C CYS A 108 -6.62 -9.39 6.06
N LYS A 109 -6.14 -9.06 7.25
CA LYS A 109 -6.80 -8.10 8.14
C LYS A 109 -6.44 -6.67 7.79
N GLN A 110 -5.16 -6.39 7.56
CA GLN A 110 -4.68 -5.04 7.27
C GLN A 110 -3.30 -5.06 6.63
N ALA A 111 -3.05 -4.15 5.69
CA ALA A 111 -1.73 -3.81 5.19
C ALA A 111 -1.29 -2.44 5.72
N ASN A 112 -0.14 -2.37 6.37
CA ASN A 112 0.42 -1.14 6.92
C ASN A 112 1.72 -0.80 6.23
N ILE A 113 1.81 0.43 5.71
CA ILE A 113 3.07 0.94 5.17
C ILE A 113 3.99 1.26 6.35
N ARG A 114 5.11 0.55 6.43
CA ARG A 114 6.11 0.72 7.47
C ARG A 114 7.10 1.83 7.13
N GLU A 115 7.60 1.83 5.90
CA GLU A 115 8.59 2.81 5.43
C GLU A 115 8.46 3.02 3.93
N ILE A 116 8.72 4.25 3.49
CA ILE A 116 8.88 4.59 2.07
C ILE A 116 10.21 5.31 1.92
N ASN A 117 11.11 4.73 1.14
CA ASN A 117 12.36 5.35 0.77
C ASN A 117 12.23 6.01 -0.61
N LEU A 118 11.98 7.33 -0.58
CA LEU A 118 11.82 8.17 -1.76
C LEU A 118 13.13 8.33 -2.56
N GLY A 119 14.29 8.08 -1.93
CA GLY A 119 15.60 8.22 -2.59
C GLY A 119 15.92 7.08 -3.55
N ASN A 120 15.35 5.89 -3.31
CA ASN A 120 15.57 4.71 -4.14
C ASN A 120 14.27 4.04 -4.65
N GLY A 121 13.09 4.54 -4.28
CA GLY A 121 11.80 3.99 -4.72
C GLY A 121 11.42 2.68 -4.03
N GLN A 122 11.99 2.38 -2.86
CA GLN A 122 11.66 1.20 -2.06
C GLN A 122 10.50 1.48 -1.10
N VAL A 123 9.62 0.51 -0.94
CA VAL A 123 8.48 0.55 -0.03
C VAL A 123 8.47 -0.71 0.83
N ASP A 124 8.36 -0.55 2.14
CA ASP A 124 8.22 -1.65 3.11
C ASP A 124 6.80 -1.66 3.69
N ILE A 125 6.14 -2.82 3.62
CA ILE A 125 4.75 -3.02 4.02
C ILE A 125 4.65 -4.22 4.96
N ASP A 126 4.01 -4.04 6.10
CA ASP A 126 3.68 -5.12 7.03
C ASP A 126 2.25 -5.59 6.77
N LEU A 127 2.08 -6.88 6.46
CA LEU A 127 0.77 -7.49 6.24
C LEU A 127 0.35 -8.28 7.48
N SER A 128 -0.80 -7.90 8.04
CA SER A 128 -1.47 -8.63 9.12
C SER A 128 -2.53 -9.54 8.54
N LEU A 129 -2.52 -10.79 8.98
CA LEU A 129 -3.50 -11.80 8.59
C LEU A 129 -4.69 -11.83 9.56
N GLU A 130 -5.79 -12.42 9.11
CA GLU A 130 -6.98 -12.62 9.95
C GLU A 130 -6.68 -13.43 11.21
N ASP A 131 -7.34 -13.06 12.30
CA ASP A 131 -7.17 -13.70 13.60
C ASP A 131 -7.62 -15.17 13.52
N GLY A 132 -6.87 -16.08 14.13
CA GLY A 132 -7.21 -17.51 14.14
C GLY A 132 -6.75 -18.32 12.93
N LEU A 133 -6.25 -17.68 11.86
CA LEU A 133 -5.70 -18.41 10.70
C LEU A 133 -4.52 -19.30 11.06
N TYR A 134 -3.67 -18.84 11.97
CA TYR A 134 -2.54 -19.61 12.48
C TYR A 134 -2.99 -20.95 13.08
N TYR A 135 -4.00 -20.93 13.95
CA TYR A 135 -4.53 -22.14 14.58
C TYR A 135 -5.26 -23.03 13.57
N THR A 136 -6.00 -22.42 12.64
CA THR A 136 -6.65 -23.14 11.54
C THR A 136 -5.63 -23.96 10.74
N VAL A 137 -4.49 -23.36 10.40
CA VAL A 137 -3.40 -24.04 9.68
C VAL A 137 -2.82 -25.18 10.50
N ILE A 138 -2.56 -24.98 11.79
CA ILE A 138 -2.04 -26.06 12.65
C ILE A 138 -3.05 -27.21 12.73
N SER A 139 -4.34 -26.90 12.83
CA SER A 139 -5.40 -27.90 12.80
C SER A 139 -5.42 -28.70 11.50
N GLU A 140 -5.28 -28.03 10.35
CA GLU A 140 -5.22 -28.67 9.04
C GLU A 140 -4.00 -29.61 8.92
N LEU A 141 -2.82 -29.17 9.40
CA LEU A 141 -1.59 -29.95 9.30
C LEU A 141 -1.53 -31.14 10.25
N THR A 142 -2.09 -30.99 11.45
CA THR A 142 -1.99 -32.00 12.51
C THR A 142 -3.20 -32.92 12.60
N GLY A 143 -4.36 -32.50 12.04
CA GLY A 143 -5.64 -33.19 12.16
C GLY A 143 -6.32 -33.01 13.52
N PHE A 144 -5.74 -32.26 14.46
CA PHE A 144 -6.34 -31.95 15.75
C PHE A 144 -7.13 -30.64 15.71
N SER A 145 -8.19 -30.54 16.51
CA SER A 145 -8.90 -29.28 16.70
C SER A 145 -8.10 -28.37 17.64
N VAL A 146 -7.54 -27.29 17.10
CA VAL A 146 -6.74 -26.29 17.81
C VAL A 146 -7.50 -24.97 17.71
N ASP A 147 -8.12 -24.57 18.82
CA ASP A 147 -8.87 -23.32 18.93
C ASP A 147 -8.18 -22.40 19.93
N GLY A 148 -6.96 -21.98 19.59
CA GLY A 148 -6.14 -21.08 20.41
C GLY A 148 -4.98 -21.74 21.14
N GLU A 149 -4.30 -20.93 21.96
CA GLU A 149 -3.06 -21.29 22.65
C GLU A 149 -3.24 -22.44 23.64
N GLU A 150 -4.34 -22.45 24.40
CA GLU A 150 -4.62 -23.50 25.39
C GLU A 150 -4.71 -24.88 24.73
N ALA A 151 -5.48 -24.98 23.64
CA ALA A 151 -5.63 -26.23 22.89
C ALA A 151 -4.30 -26.69 22.30
N LEU A 152 -3.48 -25.76 21.81
CA LEU A 152 -2.16 -26.07 21.27
C LEU A 152 -1.21 -26.62 22.35
N ILE A 153 -1.15 -25.96 23.51
CA ILE A 153 -0.31 -26.42 24.63
C ILE A 153 -0.77 -27.79 25.13
N GLY A 154 -2.07 -28.02 25.20
CA GLY A 154 -2.63 -29.32 25.60
C GLY A 154 -2.24 -30.49 24.69
N LEU A 155 -1.90 -30.24 23.42
CA LEU A 155 -1.44 -31.29 22.50
C LEU A 155 0.06 -31.61 22.64
N LEU A 156 0.85 -30.71 23.22
CA LEU A 156 2.29 -30.88 23.40
C LEU A 156 2.67 -31.52 24.73
N GLN A 157 1.70 -31.71 25.63
CA GLN A 157 1.86 -32.34 26.95
C GLN A 157 1.41 -33.80 26.93
#